data_AF-A0A3D4J9W8-F1
#
_entry.id   AF-A0A3D4J9W8-F1
#
_cell.length_a   1.000
_cell.length_b   1.000
_cell.length_c   1.000
_cell.angle_alpha   90.00
_cell.angle_beta   90.00
_cell.angle_gamma   90.00
#
_symmetry.space_group_name_H-M   'P 1'
#
loop_
_entity.id
_entity.type
_entity.pdbx_description
1 polymer ?
#
loop_
_entity_poly.entity_id
_entity_poly.type
_entity_poly.pdbx_seq_one_letter_code
_entity_poly.pdbx_strand_id
1 'polypeptide(L)'
;VISCGFIVGGLYISKYGLGRNPLVAMFIANIIIWIISAVFTIQPSIVLLSVGMFIYISVVPFIEAAEQTILQKVVPHERQGRVFGFAQSIEQSASPLTTFLIGPIAETFFIPFMTTGAGVGLIGSWFGTGMDRGIALVFTVTGIIGLILTIFAMNTKYYKLLSNRYMHGASEPLPEAELA
;
A
#
# COMPACT_ATOMS: atom_id res chain seq x y z
N VAL A 1 -18.70 -5.33 -5.38
CA VAL A 1 -17.37 -4.95 -5.90
C VAL A 1 -16.25 -5.48 -5.02
N ILE A 2 -16.23 -5.11 -3.73
CA ILE A 2 -15.15 -5.46 -2.78
C ILE A 2 -14.93 -6.97 -2.68
N SER A 3 -15.95 -7.76 -2.33
CA SER A 3 -15.81 -9.22 -2.21
C SER A 3 -15.37 -9.89 -3.52
N CYS A 4 -15.91 -9.45 -4.67
CA CYS A 4 -15.52 -9.98 -5.97
C CYS A 4 -14.06 -9.67 -6.31
N GLY A 5 -13.58 -8.45 -6.02
CA GLY A 5 -12.19 -8.06 -6.25
C GLY A 5 -11.23 -8.93 -5.43
N PHE A 6 -11.54 -9.13 -4.14
CA PHE A 6 -10.70 -9.94 -3.26
C PHE A 6 -10.65 -11.40 -3.71
N ILE A 7 -11.79 -11.96 -4.14
CA ILE A 7 -11.87 -13.32 -4.70
C ILE A 7 -11.06 -13.43 -6.00
N VAL A 8 -11.17 -12.46 -6.91
CA VAL A 8 -10.43 -12.47 -8.19
C VAL A 8 -8.93 -12.35 -7.95
N GLY A 9 -8.51 -11.44 -7.05
CA GLY A 9 -7.12 -11.30 -6.62
C GLY A 9 -6.56 -12.59 -6.01
N GLY A 10 -7.32 -13.19 -5.08
CA GLY A 10 -6.99 -14.45 -4.42
C GLY A 10 -6.87 -15.64 -5.38
N LEU A 11 -7.81 -15.76 -6.33
CA LEU A 11 -7.75 -16.80 -7.37
C LEU A 11 -6.55 -16.61 -8.30
N TYR A 12 -6.26 -15.37 -8.67
CA TYR A 12 -5.12 -15.07 -9.54
C TYR A 12 -3.79 -15.45 -8.88
N ILE A 13 -3.58 -15.04 -7.62
CA ILE A 13 -2.36 -15.38 -6.88
C ILE A 13 -2.26 -16.89 -6.60
N SER A 14 -3.38 -17.56 -6.30
CA SER A 14 -3.39 -19.02 -6.10
C SER A 14 -2.98 -19.79 -7.36
N LYS A 15 -3.33 -19.30 -8.55
CA LYS A 15 -3.02 -19.95 -9.82
C LYS A 15 -1.61 -19.64 -10.33
N TYR A 16 -1.17 -18.39 -10.24
CA TYR A 16 0.08 -17.94 -10.88
C TYR A 16 1.25 -17.74 -9.88
N GLY A 17 0.96 -17.69 -8.57
CA GLY A 17 1.95 -17.41 -7.55
C GLY A 17 2.57 -16.01 -7.66
N LEU A 18 3.60 -15.76 -6.85
CA LEU A 18 4.30 -14.47 -6.73
C LEU A 18 5.45 -14.32 -7.75
N GLY A 19 5.60 -15.26 -8.67
CA GLY A 19 6.70 -15.32 -9.61
C GLY A 19 8.06 -15.58 -8.95
N ARG A 20 9.14 -15.30 -9.69
CA ARG A 20 10.52 -15.66 -9.32
C ARG A 20 11.16 -14.71 -8.29
N ASN A 21 10.60 -13.50 -8.12
CA ASN A 21 11.06 -12.51 -7.15
C ASN A 21 9.84 -11.83 -6.48
N PRO A 22 9.33 -12.37 -5.36
CA PRO A 22 8.19 -11.84 -4.62
C PRO A 22 8.40 -10.39 -4.16
N LEU A 23 9.66 -9.97 -3.93
CA LEU A 23 9.97 -8.60 -3.55
C LEU A 23 9.65 -7.62 -4.69
N VAL A 24 10.11 -7.92 -5.92
CA VAL A 24 9.79 -7.10 -7.10
C VAL A 24 8.29 -7.07 -7.34
N ALA A 25 7.64 -8.23 -7.19
CA ALA A 25 6.21 -8.37 -7.34
C ALA A 25 5.44 -7.47 -6.34
N MET A 26 5.86 -7.47 -5.07
CA MET A 26 5.30 -6.61 -4.01
C MET A 26 5.45 -5.12 -4.34
N PHE A 27 6.61 -4.69 -4.84
CA PHE A 27 6.83 -3.28 -5.21
C PHE A 27 5.98 -2.85 -6.40
N ILE A 28 5.87 -3.70 -7.43
CA ILE A 28 5.00 -3.42 -8.59
C ILE A 28 3.53 -3.32 -8.14
N ALA A 29 3.08 -4.25 -7.29
CA ALA A 29 1.73 -4.22 -6.74
C ALA A 29 1.46 -2.95 -5.91
N ASN A 30 2.43 -2.52 -5.09
CA ASN A 30 2.33 -1.25 -4.36
C ASN A 30 2.25 -0.04 -5.30
N ILE A 31 3.09 0.03 -6.34
CA ILE A 31 3.02 1.09 -7.35
C ILE A 31 1.62 1.15 -7.98
N ILE A 32 1.08 -0.01 -8.37
CA ILE A 32 -0.26 -0.11 -8.95
C ILE A 32 -1.32 0.45 -7.97
N ILE A 33 -1.29 0.02 -6.71
CA ILE A 33 -2.23 0.51 -5.68
C ILE A 33 -2.12 2.02 -5.48
N TRP A 34 -0.91 2.57 -5.42
CA TRP A 34 -0.72 4.00 -5.20
C TRP A 34 -1.16 4.84 -6.40
N ILE A 35 -0.89 4.38 -7.62
CA ILE A 35 -1.40 5.01 -8.84
C ILE A 35 -2.92 4.99 -8.86
N ILE A 36 -3.54 3.84 -8.57
CA ILE A 36 -5.00 3.73 -8.55
C ILE A 36 -5.57 4.67 -7.51
N SER A 37 -5.03 4.65 -6.28
CA SER A 37 -5.45 5.54 -5.19
C SER A 37 -5.37 7.02 -5.55
N ALA A 38 -4.37 7.40 -6.34
CA ALA A 38 -4.23 8.76 -6.84
C ALA A 38 -5.24 9.10 -7.95
N VAL A 39 -5.62 8.13 -8.79
CA VAL A 39 -6.41 8.37 -10.00
C VAL A 39 -7.91 8.22 -9.79
N PHE A 40 -8.36 7.22 -9.02
CA PHE A 40 -9.79 6.90 -8.96
C PHE A 40 -10.65 7.98 -8.27
N THR A 41 -10.01 8.84 -7.49
CA THR A 41 -10.63 9.93 -6.72
C THR A 41 -10.67 11.27 -7.45
N ILE A 42 -10.03 11.36 -8.62
CA ILE A 42 -9.89 12.62 -9.38
C ILE A 42 -11.24 13.18 -9.85
N GLN A 43 -12.17 12.31 -10.24
CA GLN A 43 -13.48 12.75 -10.76
C GLN A 43 -14.65 12.21 -9.93
N PRO A 44 -15.77 12.96 -9.87
CA PRO A 44 -17.04 12.49 -9.29
C PRO A 44 -17.74 11.48 -10.21
N SER A 45 -17.14 10.30 -10.39
CA SER A 45 -17.71 9.23 -11.22
C SER A 45 -17.79 7.91 -10.44
N ILE A 46 -19.01 7.36 -10.35
CA ILE A 46 -19.28 6.05 -9.74
C ILE A 46 -18.53 4.95 -10.49
N VAL A 47 -18.39 5.08 -11.82
CA VAL A 47 -17.67 4.09 -12.64
C VAL A 47 -16.18 4.11 -12.29
N LEU A 48 -15.59 5.30 -12.20
CA LEU A 48 -14.18 5.45 -11.86
C LEU A 48 -13.90 4.93 -10.45
N LEU A 49 -14.76 5.27 -9.48
CA LEU A 49 -14.69 4.77 -8.11
C LEU A 49 -14.81 3.24 -8.05
N SER A 50 -15.79 2.66 -8.74
CA SER A 50 -16.07 1.22 -8.70
C SER A 50 -14.94 0.42 -9.34
N VAL A 51 -14.44 0.85 -10.50
CA VAL A 51 -13.32 0.19 -11.19
C VAL A 51 -12.03 0.36 -10.40
N GLY A 52 -11.74 1.56 -9.89
CA GLY A 52 -10.56 1.81 -9.06
C GLY A 52 -10.56 0.96 -7.80
N MET A 53 -11.66 0.92 -7.06
CA MET A 53 -11.81 0.08 -5.88
C MET A 53 -11.72 -1.41 -6.21
N PHE A 54 -12.27 -1.85 -7.34
CA PHE A 54 -12.16 -3.23 -7.76
C PHE A 54 -10.70 -3.64 -7.97
N ILE A 55 -9.93 -2.83 -8.69
CA ILE A 55 -8.51 -3.13 -8.95
C ILE A 55 -7.72 -3.04 -7.64
N TYR A 56 -7.94 -1.99 -6.83
CA TYR A 56 -7.30 -1.83 -5.51
C TYR A 56 -7.46 -3.10 -4.68
N ILE A 57 -8.70 -3.55 -4.46
CA ILE A 57 -9.01 -4.71 -3.62
C ILE A 57 -8.51 -6.02 -4.26
N SER A 58 -8.42 -6.10 -5.59
CA SER A 58 -7.86 -7.27 -6.27
C SER A 58 -6.34 -7.38 -6.10
N VAL A 59 -5.64 -6.27 -5.89
CA VAL A 59 -4.18 -6.24 -5.71
C VAL A 59 -3.77 -6.47 -4.25
N VAL A 60 -4.62 -6.14 -3.27
CA VAL A 60 -4.33 -6.32 -1.83
C VAL A 60 -3.86 -7.76 -1.48
N PRO A 61 -4.56 -8.84 -1.88
CA PRO A 61 -4.11 -10.21 -1.58
C PRO A 61 -2.71 -10.53 -2.12
N PHE A 62 -2.31 -9.88 -3.21
CA PHE A 62 -1.00 -10.06 -3.81
C PHE A 62 0.11 -9.48 -2.92
N ILE A 63 -0.13 -8.30 -2.34
CA ILE A 63 0.81 -7.65 -1.42
C ILE A 63 0.93 -8.46 -0.13
N GLU A 64 -0.21 -8.84 0.46
CA GLU A 64 -0.24 -9.65 1.68
C GLU A 64 0.50 -10.99 1.50
N ALA A 65 0.24 -11.68 0.39
CA ALA A 65 0.93 -12.93 0.07
C ALA A 65 2.44 -12.73 -0.13
N ALA A 66 2.84 -11.64 -0.79
CA ALA A 66 4.25 -11.33 -0.99
C ALA A 66 4.95 -11.05 0.34
N GLU A 67 4.35 -10.23 1.19
CA GLU A 67 4.84 -9.87 2.52
C GLU A 67 5.00 -11.11 3.40
N GLN A 68 3.97 -11.96 3.47
CA GLN A 68 4.03 -13.22 4.20
C GLN A 68 5.15 -14.12 3.67
N THR A 69 5.28 -14.27 2.34
CA THR A 69 6.34 -15.10 1.73
C THR A 69 7.73 -14.56 2.03
N ILE A 70 7.92 -13.24 2.02
CA ILE A 70 9.20 -12.60 2.34
C ILE A 70 9.53 -12.82 3.80
N LEU A 71 8.60 -12.55 4.72
CA LEU A 71 8.77 -12.76 6.16
C LEU A 71 9.10 -14.23 6.49
N GLN A 72 8.40 -15.18 5.86
CA GLN A 72 8.67 -16.60 6.05
C GLN A 72 10.07 -17.00 5.60
N LYS A 73 10.59 -16.38 4.53
CA LYS A 73 11.90 -16.72 3.97
C LYS A 73 13.07 -16.05 4.71
N VAL A 74 12.87 -14.86 5.29
CA VAL A 74 13.94 -14.12 5.97
C VAL A 74 14.04 -14.43 7.46
N VAL A 75 12.98 -14.95 8.09
CA VAL A 75 12.94 -15.23 9.53
C VAL A 75 13.16 -16.72 9.81
N PRO A 76 14.17 -17.09 10.62
CA PRO A 76 14.41 -18.48 11.05
C PRO A 76 13.20 -19.09 11.76
N HIS A 77 12.95 -20.38 11.54
CA HIS A 77 11.77 -21.08 12.04
C HIS A 77 11.56 -20.94 13.56
N GLU A 78 12.63 -20.95 14.37
CA GLU A 78 12.48 -20.85 15.84
C GLU A 78 11.93 -19.50 16.31
N ARG A 79 12.06 -18.44 15.49
CA ARG A 79 11.64 -17.07 15.83
C ARG A 79 10.41 -16.59 15.07
N GLN A 80 9.88 -17.38 14.14
CA GLN A 80 8.74 -16.99 13.31
C GLN A 80 7.53 -16.57 14.16
N GLY A 81 7.10 -17.37 15.14
CA GLY A 81 5.95 -17.01 15.96
C GLY A 81 6.04 -15.63 16.64
N ARG A 82 7.23 -15.25 17.12
CA ARG A 82 7.47 -13.95 17.76
C ARG A 82 7.52 -12.81 16.76
N VAL A 83 8.21 -12.99 15.62
CA VAL A 83 8.35 -11.95 14.60
C VAL A 83 7.02 -11.70 13.88
N PHE A 84 6.28 -12.76 13.53
CA PHE A 84 4.96 -12.64 12.92
C PHE A 84 3.95 -11.97 13.86
N GLY A 85 3.94 -12.36 15.15
CA GLY A 85 3.07 -11.71 16.15
C GLY A 85 3.37 -10.22 16.32
N PHE A 86 4.65 -9.83 16.29
CA PHE A 86 5.05 -8.42 16.35
C PHE A 86 4.68 -7.65 15.07
N ALA A 87 4.96 -8.22 13.89
CA ALA A 87 4.59 -7.62 12.61
C ALA A 87 3.07 -7.39 12.53
N GLN A 88 2.28 -8.39 12.89
CA GLN A 88 0.81 -8.28 12.94
C GLN A 88 0.35 -7.21 13.93
N SER A 89 1.01 -7.09 15.08
CA SER A 89 0.66 -6.06 16.07
C SER A 89 0.91 -4.65 15.53
N ILE A 90 2.00 -4.44 14.78
CA ILE A 90 2.29 -3.17 14.11
C ILE A 90 1.24 -2.88 13.04
N GLU A 91 0.95 -3.87 12.19
CA GLU A 91 -0.01 -3.72 11.09
C GLU A 91 -1.41 -3.36 11.61
N GLN A 92 -1.88 -4.07 12.64
CA GLN A 92 -3.19 -3.81 13.24
C GLN A 92 -3.24 -2.48 13.99
N SER A 93 -2.10 -1.99 14.48
CA SER A 93 -2.01 -0.65 15.10
C SER A 93 -2.06 0.49 14.07
N ALA A 94 -1.73 0.22 12.80
CA ALA A 94 -1.74 1.25 11.76
C ALA A 94 -3.16 1.76 11.43
N SER A 95 -4.16 0.89 11.44
CA SER A 95 -5.56 1.24 11.17
C SER A 95 -6.15 2.28 12.14
N PRO A 96 -6.14 2.06 13.48
CA PRO A 96 -6.65 3.04 14.44
C PRO A 96 -5.81 4.33 14.43
N LEU A 97 -4.49 4.23 14.26
CA LEU A 97 -3.63 5.41 14.15
C LEU A 97 -3.99 6.25 12.93
N THR A 98 -4.18 5.61 11.77
CA THR A 98 -4.57 6.29 10.53
C THR A 98 -5.95 6.93 10.69
N THR A 99 -6.91 6.22 11.26
CA THR A 99 -8.27 6.75 11.47
C THR A 99 -8.26 7.96 12.40
N PHE A 100 -7.50 7.89 13.50
CA PHE A 100 -7.36 8.97 14.46
C PHE A 100 -6.66 10.20 13.87
N LEU A 101 -5.69 10.02 12.97
CA LEU A 101 -4.98 11.13 12.32
C LEU A 101 -5.77 11.72 11.15
N ILE A 102 -6.25 10.88 10.24
CA ILE A 102 -6.88 11.33 8.98
C ILE A 102 -8.21 12.01 9.22
N GLY A 103 -9.01 11.60 10.21
CA GLY A 103 -10.29 12.26 10.51
C GLY A 103 -10.13 13.76 10.79
N PRO A 104 -9.40 14.16 11.85
CA PRO A 104 -9.14 15.57 12.17
C PRO A 104 -8.40 16.32 11.06
N ILE A 105 -7.42 15.69 10.40
CA ILE A 105 -6.68 16.32 9.29
C ILE A 105 -7.64 16.61 8.12
N ALA A 106 -8.54 15.69 7.80
CA ALA A 106 -9.52 15.89 6.74
C ALA A 106 -10.50 17.02 7.09
N GLU A 107 -11.01 17.04 8.33
CA GLU A 107 -11.99 18.03 8.79
C GLU A 107 -11.41 19.44 8.95
N THR A 108 -10.18 19.56 9.43
CA THR A 108 -9.56 20.86 9.70
C THR A 108 -8.82 21.46 8.51
N PHE A 109 -8.31 20.64 7.59
CA PHE A 109 -7.50 21.10 6.46
C PHE A 109 -8.16 20.82 5.10
N PHE A 110 -8.42 19.56 4.77
CA PHE A 110 -8.81 19.18 3.40
C PHE A 110 -10.25 19.58 3.04
N ILE A 111 -11.20 19.41 3.95
CA ILE A 111 -12.60 19.79 3.72
C ILE A 111 -12.74 21.32 3.57
N PRO A 112 -12.19 22.16 4.47
CA PRO A 112 -12.21 23.62 4.29
C PRO A 112 -11.51 24.05 3.00
N PHE A 113 -10.38 23.42 2.66
CA PHE A 113 -9.63 23.72 1.43
C PHE A 113 -10.46 23.53 0.15
N MET A 114 -11.34 22.52 0.12
CA MET A 114 -12.18 22.16 -1.04
C MET A 114 -13.61 22.72 -1.00
N THR A 115 -14.01 23.37 0.08
CA THR A 115 -15.35 23.97 0.24
C THR A 115 -15.32 25.49 0.15
N THR A 116 -14.43 26.16 0.90
CA THR A 116 -14.36 27.62 0.99
C THR A 116 -12.96 28.18 0.74
N GLY A 117 -11.93 27.33 0.75
CA GLY A 117 -10.53 27.72 0.59
C GLY A 117 -10.05 27.84 -0.86
N ALA A 118 -8.72 27.96 -1.00
CA ALA A 118 -8.05 28.15 -2.29
C ALA A 118 -8.21 26.96 -3.25
N GLY A 119 -8.49 25.75 -2.76
CA GLY A 119 -8.70 24.56 -3.58
C GLY A 119 -9.85 24.70 -4.56
N VAL A 120 -10.91 25.43 -4.17
CA VAL A 120 -12.06 25.72 -5.04
C VAL A 120 -11.63 26.47 -6.31
N GLY A 121 -10.76 27.47 -6.16
CA GLY A 121 -10.28 28.28 -7.28
C GLY A 121 -9.16 27.63 -8.09
N LEU A 122 -8.29 26.84 -7.45
CA LEU A 122 -7.11 26.25 -8.10
C LEU A 122 -7.42 24.96 -8.85
N ILE A 123 -8.16 24.04 -8.22
CA ILE A 123 -8.41 22.69 -8.74
C ILE A 123 -9.89 22.33 -8.81
N GLY A 124 -10.78 23.13 -8.20
CA GLY A 124 -12.21 22.85 -8.13
C GLY A 124 -12.90 22.74 -9.49
N SER A 125 -12.37 23.37 -10.55
CA SER A 125 -12.96 23.33 -11.89
C SER A 125 -12.96 21.95 -12.54
N TRP A 126 -11.97 21.10 -12.23
CA TRP A 126 -11.83 19.76 -12.82
C TRP A 126 -11.88 18.63 -11.78
N PHE A 127 -11.41 18.90 -10.55
CA PHE A 127 -11.44 17.93 -9.44
C PHE A 127 -12.80 17.89 -8.73
N GLY A 128 -13.56 18.99 -8.81
CA GLY A 128 -14.82 19.21 -8.11
C GLY A 128 -14.63 19.88 -6.75
N THR A 129 -15.75 20.30 -6.14
CA THR A 129 -15.78 21.00 -4.84
C THR A 129 -16.72 20.31 -3.86
N GLY A 130 -16.58 20.61 -2.57
CA GLY A 130 -17.45 20.08 -1.51
C GLY A 130 -16.74 19.15 -0.51
N MET A 131 -17.49 18.71 0.49
CA MET A 131 -16.98 17.89 1.60
C MET A 131 -16.38 16.56 1.13
N ASP A 132 -17.10 15.84 0.27
CA ASP A 132 -16.63 14.55 -0.28
C ASP A 132 -15.33 14.69 -1.08
N ARG A 133 -15.11 15.87 -1.68
CA ARG A 133 -13.90 16.16 -2.47
C ARG A 133 -12.70 16.44 -1.57
N GLY A 134 -12.91 16.94 -0.36
CA GLY A 134 -11.85 17.03 0.65
C GLY A 134 -11.28 15.63 0.97
N ILE A 135 -12.15 14.66 1.20
CA ILE A 135 -11.73 13.27 1.45
C ILE A 135 -11.09 12.64 0.22
N ALA A 136 -11.65 12.87 -0.98
CA ALA A 136 -11.05 12.40 -2.24
C ALA A 136 -9.63 12.97 -2.46
N LEU A 137 -9.38 14.22 -2.04
CA LEU A 137 -8.07 14.85 -2.11
C LEU A 137 -7.06 14.20 -1.15
N VAL A 138 -7.49 13.78 0.05
CA VAL A 138 -6.64 13.00 0.96
C VAL A 138 -6.14 11.74 0.27
N PHE A 139 -7.04 10.94 -0.33
CA PHE A 139 -6.65 9.74 -1.09
C PHE A 139 -5.68 10.06 -2.23
N THR A 140 -5.91 11.16 -2.94
CA THR A 140 -5.04 11.59 -4.05
C THR A 140 -3.63 11.90 -3.56
N VAL A 141 -3.52 12.72 -2.51
CA VAL A 141 -2.24 13.15 -1.94
C VAL A 141 -1.51 11.97 -1.30
N THR A 142 -2.20 11.15 -0.52
CA THR A 142 -1.62 9.94 0.07
C THR A 142 -1.18 8.96 -1.01
N GLY A 143 -1.93 8.83 -2.11
CA GLY A 143 -1.55 8.06 -3.29
C GLY A 143 -0.22 8.51 -3.89
N ILE A 144 -0.07 9.82 -4.10
CA ILE A 144 1.16 10.41 -4.65
C ILE A 144 2.33 10.23 -3.67
N ILE A 145 2.13 10.49 -2.38
CA ILE A 145 3.17 10.33 -1.36
C ILE A 145 3.61 8.86 -1.28
N GLY A 146 2.65 7.94 -1.23
CA GLY A 146 2.92 6.50 -1.19
C GLY A 146 3.67 6.02 -2.43
N LEU A 147 3.33 6.54 -3.62
CA LEU A 147 4.06 6.25 -4.85
C LEU A 147 5.51 6.74 -4.77
N ILE A 148 5.73 7.97 -4.32
CA ILE A 148 7.08 8.55 -4.16
C ILE A 148 7.90 7.72 -3.16
N LEU A 149 7.33 7.39 -2.00
CA LEU A 149 7.99 6.59 -0.98
C LEU A 149 8.33 5.19 -1.50
N THR A 150 7.44 4.57 -2.26
CA THR A 150 7.66 3.25 -2.86
C THR A 150 8.81 3.29 -3.86
N ILE A 151 8.84 4.27 -4.75
CA ILE A 151 9.93 4.46 -5.72
C ILE A 151 11.26 4.74 -5.00
N PHE A 152 11.24 5.56 -3.94
CA PHE A 152 12.43 5.84 -3.14
C PHE A 152 12.95 4.58 -2.42
N ALA A 153 12.05 3.78 -1.84
CA ALA A 153 12.39 2.51 -1.21
C ALA A 153 13.03 1.52 -2.20
N MET A 154 12.54 1.44 -3.43
CA MET A 154 13.15 0.63 -4.50
C MET A 154 14.57 1.08 -4.85
N ASN A 155 14.85 2.37 -4.75
CA ASN A 155 16.18 2.92 -5.04
C ASN A 155 17.17 2.79 -3.86
N THR A 156 16.69 2.35 -2.69
CA THR A 156 17.50 2.28 -1.48
C THR A 156 18.41 1.04 -1.48
N LYS A 157 19.59 1.15 -0.85
CA LYS A 157 20.56 0.05 -0.71
C LYS A 157 19.95 -1.23 -0.12
N TYR A 158 18.96 -1.11 0.76
CA TYR A 158 18.23 -2.25 1.34
C TYR A 158 17.49 -3.08 0.29
N TYR A 159 16.88 -2.46 -0.73
CA TYR A 159 16.27 -3.21 -1.84
C TYR A 159 17.32 -4.02 -2.62
N LYS A 160 18.48 -3.41 -2.91
CA LYS A 160 19.58 -4.11 -3.59
C LYS A 160 20.14 -5.26 -2.75
N LEU A 161 20.27 -5.06 -1.43
CA LEU A 161 20.74 -6.06 -0.49
C LEU A 161 19.75 -7.23 -0.36
N LEU A 162 18.46 -6.94 -0.22
CA LEU A 162 17.40 -7.95 -0.07
C LEU A 162 17.17 -8.72 -1.37
N SER A 163 17.18 -8.03 -2.52
CA SER A 163 17.11 -8.65 -3.84
C SER A 163 18.32 -9.54 -4.11
N ASN A 164 19.54 -9.09 -3.79
CA ASN A 164 20.73 -9.92 -3.92
C ASN A 164 20.70 -11.14 -3.01
N ARG A 165 20.30 -11.02 -1.74
CA ARG A 165 20.11 -12.17 -0.83
C ARG A 165 19.06 -13.15 -1.36
N TYR A 166 17.95 -12.63 -1.90
CA TYR A 166 16.91 -13.47 -2.50
C TYR A 166 17.40 -14.22 -3.75
N MET A 167 18.26 -13.60 -4.56
CA MET A 167 18.81 -14.19 -5.79
C MET A 167 20.07 -15.06 -5.58
N HIS A 168 20.86 -14.82 -4.52
CA HIS A 168 22.16 -15.47 -4.31
C HIS A 168 22.24 -16.42 -3.10
N GLY A 169 21.25 -16.48 -2.21
CA GLY A 169 21.38 -17.39 -1.08
C GLY A 169 20.16 -17.48 -0.17
N ALA A 170 19.37 -18.53 -0.37
CA ALA A 170 18.63 -19.19 0.71
C ALA A 170 19.57 -20.11 1.54
N SER A 171 20.84 -19.73 1.73
CA SER A 171 21.88 -20.61 2.25
C SER A 171 22.90 -19.92 3.15
N GLU A 172 22.56 -18.81 3.81
CA GLU A 172 23.40 -18.31 4.90
C GLU A 172 22.53 -17.63 5.98
N PRO A 173 22.48 -18.20 7.21
CA PRO A 173 21.79 -17.57 8.34
C PRO A 173 22.51 -16.26 8.73
N LEU A 174 21.75 -15.36 9.36
CA LEU A 174 22.27 -14.10 9.88
C LEU A 174 23.50 -14.35 10.79
N PRO A 175 24.61 -13.60 10.65
CA PRO A 175 25.72 -13.71 11.57
C PRO A 175 25.24 -13.43 12.99
N GLU A 176 25.48 -14.36 13.91
CA GLU A 176 25.08 -14.28 15.33
C GLU A 176 25.68 -13.07 16.08
N ALA A 177 26.54 -12.28 15.44
CA ALA A 177 27.29 -11.18 16.03
C ALA A 177 26.52 -9.85 16.21
N GLU A 178 25.26 -9.74 15.76
CA GLU A 178 24.40 -8.57 16.03
C GLU A 178 23.33 -8.83 17.12
N LEU A 179 23.46 -9.95 17.86
CA LEU A 179 22.57 -10.34 18.96
C LEU A 179 23.25 -10.33 20.35
N ALA A 180 24.38 -9.63 20.50
CA ALA A 180 25.04 -9.41 21.79
C ALA A 180 24.82 -7.98 22.28
#